data_AF-A0A7W6MN98-F1
#
_entry.id   AF-A0A7W6MN98-F1
#
_cell.length_a   1.000
_cell.length_b   1.000
_cell.length_c   1.000
_cell.angle_alpha   90.00
_cell.angle_beta   90.00
_cell.angle_gamma   90.00
#
_symmetry.space_group_name_H-M   'P 1'
#
loop_
_entity.id
_entity.type
_entity.pdbx_description
1 polymer ?
#
loop_
_entity_poly.entity_id
_entity_poly.type
_entity_poly.pdbx_seq_one_letter_code
_entity_poly.pdbx_strand_id
1 'polypeptide(L)'
;MSGKPDIRHSGFATSHIALMHRLGDGPVEDSVGLEMNEMTGHELRVADHLTGAKLAEVVPGWRNTFWYRLTPQGREMLQLLSSIGL
;
A
#
# COMPACT_ATOMS: atom_id res chain seq x y z
N MET A 1 0.70 -19.79 -28.60
CA MET A 1 0.98 -20.37 -27.26
C MET A 1 0.37 -19.44 -26.23
N SER A 2 -0.79 -19.80 -25.70
CA SER A 2 -1.51 -19.01 -24.70
C SER A 2 -0.85 -19.24 -23.34
N GLY A 3 -0.09 -18.24 -22.87
CA GLY A 3 0.39 -18.22 -21.50
C GLY A 3 -0.81 -18.01 -20.59
N LYS A 4 -1.19 -19.05 -19.83
CA LYS A 4 -2.17 -18.91 -18.76
C LYS A 4 -1.75 -17.74 -17.86
N PRO A 5 -2.64 -16.79 -17.52
CA PRO A 5 -2.31 -15.75 -16.56
C PRO A 5 -1.87 -16.41 -15.26
N ASP A 6 -0.65 -16.10 -14.82
CA ASP A 6 -0.09 -16.65 -13.59
C ASP A 6 -0.89 -16.08 -12.41
N ILE A 7 -1.69 -16.94 -11.80
CA ILE A 7 -2.64 -16.63 -10.72
C ILE A 7 -1.88 -16.16 -9.45
N ARG A 8 -0.56 -16.38 -9.38
CA ARG A 8 0.29 -15.85 -8.30
C ARG A 8 0.52 -14.36 -8.43
N HIS A 9 0.57 -13.83 -9.65
CA HIS A 9 0.71 -12.40 -9.90
C HIS A 9 -0.57 -11.62 -9.59
N SER A 10 -1.76 -12.22 -9.80
CA SER A 10 -3.02 -11.56 -9.48
C SER A 10 -3.26 -11.42 -7.98
N GLY A 11 -3.01 -12.47 -7.19
CA GLY A 11 -3.14 -12.40 -5.72
C GLY A 11 -2.15 -11.43 -5.07
N PHE A 12 -0.95 -11.33 -5.63
CA PHE A 12 0.05 -10.34 -5.20
C PHE A 12 -0.40 -8.91 -5.53
N ALA A 13 -0.95 -8.66 -6.72
CA ALA A 13 -1.50 -7.35 -7.06
C ALA A 13 -2.66 -6.97 -6.12
N THR A 14 -3.57 -7.88 -5.82
CA THR A 14 -4.73 -7.60 -4.96
C THR A 14 -4.33 -7.21 -3.53
N SER A 15 -3.34 -7.87 -2.92
CA SER A 15 -2.92 -7.52 -1.56
C SER A 15 -2.18 -6.18 -1.50
N HIS A 16 -1.45 -5.81 -2.56
CA HIS A 16 -0.81 -4.50 -2.66
C HIS A 16 -1.85 -3.39 -2.78
N ILE A 17 -2.83 -3.58 -3.67
CA ILE A 17 -3.90 -2.59 -3.89
C ILE A 17 -4.76 -2.44 -2.63
N ALA A 18 -5.14 -3.55 -1.99
CA ALA A 18 -5.88 -3.53 -0.74
C ALA A 18 -5.11 -2.79 0.37
N LEU A 19 -3.80 -3.02 0.50
CA LEU A 19 -2.99 -2.29 1.47
C LEU A 19 -2.85 -0.81 1.08
N MET A 20 -2.69 -0.47 -0.20
CA MET A 20 -2.65 0.93 -0.63
C MET A 20 -3.94 1.66 -0.28
N HIS A 21 -5.11 1.03 -0.45
CA HIS A 21 -6.38 1.60 0.02
C HIS A 21 -6.39 1.84 1.53
N ARG A 22 -5.90 0.89 2.34
CA ARG A 22 -5.83 1.08 3.79
C ARG A 22 -4.85 2.18 4.21
N LEU A 23 -3.69 2.26 3.56
CA LEU A 23 -2.69 3.31 3.84
C LEU A 23 -3.14 4.70 3.36
N GLY A 24 -4.02 4.73 2.36
CA GLY A 24 -4.60 5.93 1.78
C GLY A 24 -5.99 6.28 2.32
N ASP A 25 -6.37 5.79 3.51
CA ASP A 25 -7.72 6.01 4.06
C ASP A 25 -7.98 7.52 4.27
N GLY A 26 -8.89 8.07 3.46
CA GLY A 26 -9.30 9.48 3.49
C GLY A 26 -8.59 10.43 2.50
N PRO A 27 -9.02 11.71 2.48
CA PRO A 27 -8.35 12.78 1.76
C PRO A 27 -6.86 12.89 2.11
N VAL A 28 -6.04 13.48 1.23
CA VAL A 28 -4.58 13.55 1.40
C VAL A 28 -4.19 14.25 2.71
N GLU A 29 -4.94 15.29 3.05
CA GLU A 29 -4.79 16.10 4.25
C GLU A 29 -5.12 15.37 5.56
N ASP A 30 -5.99 14.35 5.50
CA ASP A 30 -6.48 13.62 6.68
C ASP A 30 -5.82 12.23 6.81
N SER A 31 -5.23 11.73 5.73
CA SER A 31 -4.74 10.36 5.63
C SER A 31 -3.33 10.23 6.21
N VAL A 32 -3.26 9.67 7.42
CA VAL A 32 -2.03 9.52 8.22
C VAL A 32 -1.32 8.15 8.05
N GLY A 33 -1.94 7.20 7.35
CA GLY A 33 -1.42 5.86 7.17
C GLY A 33 -1.78 4.90 8.31
N LEU A 34 -0.96 3.86 8.51
CA LEU A 34 -1.16 2.84 9.54
C LEU A 34 0.07 2.69 10.43
N GLU A 35 -0.15 2.49 11.72
CA GLU A 35 0.92 2.11 12.64
C GLU A 35 1.37 0.67 12.38
N MET A 36 2.68 0.40 12.41
CA MET A 36 3.24 -0.93 12.19
C MET A 36 2.64 -2.02 13.09
N ASN A 37 2.28 -1.68 14.33
CA ASN A 37 1.71 -2.63 15.30
C ASN A 37 0.25 -3.03 14.99
N GLU A 38 -0.44 -2.27 14.14
CA GLU A 38 -1.81 -2.55 13.69
C GLU A 38 -1.84 -3.43 12.42
N MET A 39 -0.66 -3.73 11.89
CA MET A 39 -0.50 -4.45 10.63
C MET A 39 -0.13 -5.91 10.89
N THR A 40 -0.70 -6.80 10.08
CA THR A 40 -0.30 -8.21 10.09
C THR A 40 1.10 -8.38 9.50
N GLY A 41 1.77 -9.49 9.82
CA GLY A 41 3.08 -9.79 9.22
C GLY A 41 3.06 -9.93 7.69
N HIS A 42 1.91 -10.24 7.08
CA HIS A 42 1.76 -10.19 5.63
C HIS A 42 1.74 -8.76 5.10
N GLU A 43 0.97 -7.88 5.76
CA GLU A 43 0.87 -6.46 5.39
C GLU A 43 2.19 -5.74 5.56
N LEU A 44 2.97 -6.04 6.59
CA LEU A 44 4.33 -5.49 6.76
C LEU A 44 5.23 -5.84 5.57
N ARG A 45 5.18 -7.09 5.06
CA ARG A 45 5.95 -7.49 3.86
C ARG A 45 5.49 -6.75 2.60
N VAL A 46 4.17 -6.55 2.45
CA VAL A 46 3.62 -5.78 1.33
C VAL A 46 4.01 -4.30 1.45
N ALA A 47 4.00 -3.73 2.65
CA ALA A 47 4.42 -2.36 2.92
C ALA A 47 5.90 -2.14 2.63
N ASP A 48 6.76 -3.11 2.97
CA ASP A 48 8.17 -3.10 2.61
C ASP A 48 8.38 -3.13 1.10
N HIS A 49 7.62 -3.94 0.36
CA HIS A 49 7.65 -3.93 -1.11
C HIS A 49 7.22 -2.58 -1.69
N LEU A 50 6.13 -2.00 -1.20
CA LEU A 50 5.66 -0.67 -1.62
C LEU A 50 6.69 0.41 -1.29
N THR A 51 7.40 0.29 -0.17
CA THR A 51 8.48 1.19 0.23
C THR A 51 9.68 1.06 -0.70
N GLY A 52 10.10 -0.17 -1.02
CA GLY A 52 11.14 -0.43 -2.02
C GLY A 52 10.79 0.11 -3.42
N ALA A 53 9.50 0.12 -3.76
CA ALA A 53 8.96 0.72 -4.98
C ALA A 53 8.73 2.25 -4.90
N LYS A 54 9.02 2.89 -3.75
CA LYS A 54 8.77 4.32 -3.47
C LYS A 54 7.30 4.76 -3.51
N LEU A 55 6.38 3.81 -3.37
CA LEU A 55 4.93 4.06 -3.29
C LEU A 55 4.45 4.25 -1.85
N ALA A 56 5.21 3.74 -0.88
CA ALA A 56 5.00 4.01 0.54
C ALA A 56 6.30 4.50 1.19
N GLU A 57 6.18 5.05 2.38
CA GLU A 57 7.32 5.42 3.22
C GLU A 57 7.04 5.08 4.69
N VAL A 58 8.13 4.85 5.44
CA VAL A 58 8.09 4.70 6.89
C VAL A 58 8.37 6.06 7.51
N VAL A 59 7.48 6.51 8.39
CA VAL A 59 7.62 7.76 9.13
C VAL A 59 7.53 7.53 10.64
N PRO A 60 8.27 8.30 11.46
CA PRO A 60 8.08 8.29 12.90
C PRO A 60 6.71 8.89 13.24
N GLY A 61 5.97 8.22 14.12
CA GLY A 61 4.67 8.64 14.62
C GLY A 61 4.70 9.04 16.09
N TRP A 62 3.50 9.06 16.69
CA TRP A 62 3.33 9.42 18.10
C TRP A 62 3.86 8.31 19.03
N ARG A 63 4.32 8.68 20.24
CA ARG A 63 4.78 7.73 21.29
C ARG A 63 5.87 6.74 20.82
N ASN A 64 6.80 7.20 19.97
CA ASN A 64 7.90 6.39 19.43
C ASN A 64 7.43 5.20 18.58
N THR A 65 6.27 5.29 17.94
CA THR A 65 5.81 4.28 16.98
C THR A 65 6.24 4.62 15.56
N PHE A 66 6.22 3.63 14.67
CA PHE A 66 6.53 3.78 13.26
C PHE A 66 5.30 3.48 12.43
N TRP A 67 5.12 4.27 11.37
CA TRP A 67 3.93 4.25 10.54
C TRP A 67 4.32 4.08 9.08
N TYR A 68 3.53 3.31 8.34
CA TYR A 68 3.56 3.35 6.89
C TYR A 68 2.51 4.32 6.38
N ARG A 69 2.85 5.12 5.37
CA ARG A 69 1.88 5.91 4.61
C ARG A 69 2.22 5.94 3.13
N LEU A 70 1.25 6.28 2.28
CA LEU A 70 1.52 6.48 0.86
C LEU A 70 2.34 7.74 0.62
N THR A 71 3.31 7.64 -0.28
CA THR A 71 3.96 8.81 -0.87
C THR A 71 2.99 9.51 -1.84
N PRO A 72 3.28 10.75 -2.31
CA PRO A 72 2.50 11.36 -3.39
C PRO A 72 2.36 10.43 -4.62
N GLN A 73 3.46 9.79 -5.02
CA GLN A 73 3.47 8.82 -6.12
C GLN A 73 2.58 7.59 -5.83
N GLY A 74 2.60 7.10 -4.59
CA GLY A 74 1.71 6.02 -4.15
C GLY A 74 0.23 6.39 -4.25
N ARG A 75 -0.11 7.64 -3.91
CA ARG A 75 -1.49 8.14 -4.03
C ARG A 75 -1.94 8.30 -5.47
N GLU A 76 -1.09 8.83 -6.34
CA GLU A 76 -1.36 8.91 -7.78
C GLU A 76 -1.60 7.51 -8.38
N MET A 77 -0.76 6.54 -8.01
CA MET A 77 -0.93 5.16 -8.43
C MET A 77 -2.25 4.57 -7.94
N LEU A 78 -2.61 4.79 -6.66
CA LEU A 78 -3.89 4.35 -6.12
C LEU A 78 -5.08 4.93 -6.89
N GLN A 79 -5.05 6.24 -7.18
CA GLN A 79 -6.10 6.90 -7.95
C GLN A 79 -6.23 6.31 -9.37
N LEU A 80 -5.10 6.05 -10.03
CA LEU A 80 -5.09 5.40 -11.33
C LEU A 80 -5.74 4.01 -11.27
N LEU A 81 -5.36 3.19 -10.29
CA LEU A 81 -5.91 1.85 -10.08
C LEU A 81 -7.43 1.88 -9.81
N SER A 82 -7.88 2.79 -8.94
CA SER A 82 -9.31 2.98 -8.67
C SER A 82 -10.09 3.44 -9.90
N SER A 83 -9.48 4.28 -10.76
CA SER A 83 -10.14 4.75 -11.99
C SER A 83 -10.37 3.65 -13.02
N ILE A 84 -9.61 2.56 -12.95
CA ILE A 84 -9.76 1.37 -13.81
C ILE A 84 -10.48 0.20 -13.13
N GLY A 85 -11.05 0.43 -11.94
CA GLY A 85 -11.87 -0.55 -11.21
C GLY A 85 -11.06 -1.61 -10.45
N LEU A 86 -9.83 -1.29 -10.04
CA LEU A 86 -8.96 -2.14 -9.23
C LEU A 86 -8.79 -1.62 -7.82
#